data_AF-A0A087UB17-F1
#
_entry.id   AF-A0A087UB17-F1
#
_cell.length_a   1.000
_cell.length_b   1.000
_cell.length_c   1.000
_cell.angle_alpha   90.00
_cell.angle_beta   90.00
_cell.angle_gamma   90.00
#
_symmetry.space_group_name_H-M   'P 1'
#
loop_
_entity.id
_entity.type
_entity.pdbx_description
1 polymer ?
#
loop_
_entity_poly.entity_id
_entity_poly.type
_entity_poly.pdbx_seq_one_letter_code
_entity_poly.pdbx_strand_id
1 'polypeptide(L)'
;MEILSRVQARRSSRDLPLHSAILEIKRIYKKSFCKAADSVFENKSWRVLLEADCVSDSPRAIAVAEFRLLTGHDCLGAHLFRFNLTSSPLCALCDSGQIMDAAHLDVCSALKSLN
;
A
#
# COMPACT_ATOMS: atom_id res chain seq x y z
N MET A 1 -40.03 -48.34 13.29
CA MET A 1 -39.46 -47.29 12.42
C MET A 1 -39.44 -46.00 13.22
N GLU A 2 -38.39 -45.83 14.01
CA GLU A 2 -38.14 -44.62 14.81
C GLU A 2 -37.53 -43.55 13.89
N ILE A 3 -38.28 -42.49 13.68
CA ILE A 3 -37.75 -41.22 13.18
C ILE A 3 -37.37 -40.42 14.43
N LEU A 4 -36.24 -39.71 14.35
CA LEU A 4 -35.76 -38.62 15.22
C LEU A 4 -34.60 -38.95 16.17
N SER A 5 -33.37 -38.73 15.69
CA SER A 5 -32.35 -38.06 16.52
C SER A 5 -31.27 -37.40 15.65
N ARG A 6 -31.66 -36.46 14.79
CA ARG A 6 -30.74 -35.40 14.33
C ARG A 6 -30.65 -34.34 15.41
N VAL A 7 -29.92 -34.63 16.48
CA VAL A 7 -29.35 -33.54 17.31
C VAL A 7 -28.00 -33.24 16.69
N GLN A 8 -28.03 -32.37 15.66
CA GLN A 8 -26.84 -31.65 15.25
C GLN A 8 -26.29 -30.99 16.52
N ALA A 9 -25.11 -31.42 16.94
CA ALA A 9 -24.29 -30.68 17.89
C ALA A 9 -24.16 -29.27 17.31
N ARG A 10 -24.98 -28.34 17.82
CA ARG A 10 -24.78 -26.91 17.60
C ARG A 10 -23.37 -26.65 18.09
N ARG A 11 -22.43 -26.47 17.16
CA ARG A 11 -21.14 -25.89 17.46
C ARG A 11 -21.45 -24.62 18.25
N SER A 12 -21.04 -24.60 19.52
CA SER A 12 -21.13 -23.40 20.35
C SER A 12 -20.61 -22.24 19.51
N SER A 13 -21.50 -21.30 19.17
CA SER A 13 -21.13 -20.05 18.56
C SER A 13 -20.32 -19.34 19.62
N ARG A 14 -18.99 -19.48 19.56
CA ARG A 14 -18.10 -18.65 20.34
C ARG A 14 -18.44 -17.23 19.89
N ASP A 15 -19.11 -16.47 20.75
CA ASP A 15 -19.39 -15.07 20.52
C ASP A 15 -18.04 -14.38 20.33
N LEU A 16 -17.68 -14.16 19.06
CA LEU A 16 -16.47 -13.45 18.69
C LEU A 16 -16.74 -11.98 18.99
N PRO A 17 -15.88 -11.31 19.77
CA PRO A 17 -15.97 -9.87 19.94
C PRO A 17 -16.04 -9.19 18.57
N LEU A 18 -16.85 -8.13 18.44
CA LEU A 18 -17.02 -7.39 17.18
C LEU A 18 -15.67 -7.03 16.55
N HIS A 19 -14.70 -6.62 17.38
CA HIS A 19 -13.34 -6.31 16.95
C HIS A 19 -12.66 -7.51 16.27
N SER A 20 -12.73 -8.70 16.87
CA SER A 20 -12.16 -9.93 16.31
C SER A 20 -12.84 -10.32 15.00
N ALA A 21 -14.17 -10.17 14.91
CA ALA A 21 -14.92 -10.42 13.68
C ALA A 21 -14.50 -9.45 12.56
N ILE A 22 -14.34 -8.16 12.86
CA ILE A 22 -13.89 -7.15 11.89
C ILE A 22 -12.48 -7.47 11.39
N LEU A 23 -11.55 -7.82 12.28
CA LEU A 23 -10.19 -8.18 11.89
C LEU A 23 -10.18 -9.40 10.97
N GLU A 24 -10.98 -10.42 11.28
CA GLU A 24 -11.08 -11.62 10.45
C GLU A 24 -11.69 -11.31 9.08
N ILE A 25 -12.73 -10.47 9.00
CA ILE A 25 -13.30 -10.01 7.73
C ILE A 25 -12.26 -9.25 6.91
N LYS A 26 -11.54 -8.29 7.51
CA LYS A 26 -10.48 -7.53 6.85
C LYS A 26 -9.39 -8.47 6.31
N ARG A 27 -9.00 -9.47 7.08
CA ARG A 27 -7.99 -10.47 6.70
C ARG A 27 -8.45 -11.34 5.54
N ILE A 28 -9.69 -11.85 5.58
CA ILE A 28 -10.28 -12.66 4.50
C ILE A 28 -10.36 -11.82 3.22
N TYR A 29 -10.87 -10.59 3.32
CA TYR A 29 -10.96 -9.67 2.20
C TYR A 29 -9.58 -9.39 1.59
N LYS A 30 -8.59 -9.00 2.41
CA LYS A 30 -7.21 -8.74 1.94
C LYS A 30 -6.65 -9.97 1.22
N LYS A 31 -6.80 -11.17 1.79
CA LYS A 31 -6.34 -12.41 1.17
C LYS A 31 -7.01 -12.69 -0.17
N SER A 32 -8.33 -12.50 -0.28
CA SER A 32 -9.07 -12.70 -1.52
C SER A 32 -8.69 -11.65 -2.58
N PHE A 33 -8.55 -10.40 -2.16
CA PHE A 33 -8.14 -9.30 -3.02
C PHE A 33 -6.75 -9.55 -3.59
N CYS A 34 -5.75 -9.86 -2.75
CA CYS A 34 -4.38 -10.10 -3.21
C CYS A 34 -4.32 -11.24 -4.24
N LYS A 35 -5.08 -12.33 -4.01
CA LYS A 35 -5.17 -13.43 -4.98
C LYS A 35 -5.78 -13.02 -6.32
N ALA A 36 -6.83 -12.20 -6.29
CA ALA A 36 -7.48 -11.73 -7.51
C ALA A 36 -6.63 -10.66 -8.24
N ALA A 37 -5.89 -9.85 -7.49
CA ALA A 37 -5.11 -8.74 -8.00
C ALA A 37 -3.75 -9.18 -8.58
N ASP A 38 -3.16 -10.30 -8.16
CA ASP A 38 -1.83 -10.75 -8.62
C ASP A 38 -1.74 -10.89 -10.15
N SER A 39 -2.74 -11.49 -10.79
CA SER A 39 -2.79 -11.60 -12.26
C SER A 39 -3.14 -10.27 -12.94
N VAL A 40 -3.95 -9.42 -12.31
CA VAL A 40 -4.36 -8.12 -12.87
C VAL A 40 -3.23 -7.09 -12.81
N PHE A 41 -2.38 -7.20 -11.79
CA PHE A 41 -1.28 -6.26 -11.54
C PHE A 41 0.03 -6.72 -12.18
N GLU A 42 0.00 -7.80 -12.96
CA GLU A 42 1.15 -8.25 -13.73
C GLU A 42 1.66 -7.10 -14.61
N ASN A 43 2.94 -6.75 -14.45
CA ASN A 43 3.63 -5.63 -15.12
C ASN A 43 3.11 -4.21 -14.80
N LYS A 44 2.34 -4.02 -13.72
CA LYS A 44 1.93 -2.69 -13.25
C LYS A 44 2.87 -2.17 -12.17
N SER A 45 3.12 -0.85 -12.15
CA SER A 45 3.96 -0.21 -11.13
C SER A 45 3.43 -0.43 -9.70
N TRP A 46 2.11 -0.52 -9.55
CA TRP A 46 1.47 -0.76 -8.26
C TRP A 46 1.38 -2.24 -7.84
N ARG A 47 2.07 -3.17 -8.54
CA ARG A 47 2.17 -4.57 -8.08
C ARG A 47 2.79 -4.69 -6.69
N VAL A 48 3.70 -3.78 -6.34
CA VAL A 48 4.34 -3.68 -5.02
C VAL A 48 3.32 -3.59 -3.88
N LEU A 49 2.09 -3.12 -4.13
CA LEU A 49 1.02 -3.06 -3.12
C LEU A 49 0.52 -4.44 -2.66
N LEU A 50 0.85 -5.50 -3.41
CA LEU A 50 0.51 -6.88 -3.02
C LEU A 50 1.49 -7.45 -2.01
N GLU A 51 2.67 -6.84 -1.87
CA GLU A 51 3.66 -7.23 -0.89
C GLU A 51 3.17 -6.86 0.52
N ALA A 52 3.53 -7.69 1.50
CA ALA A 52 3.19 -7.42 2.89
C ALA A 52 3.89 -6.13 3.34
N ASP A 53 3.16 -5.32 4.11
CA ASP A 53 3.69 -4.13 4.80
C ASP A 53 4.34 -3.07 3.90
N CYS A 54 3.92 -2.99 2.63
CA CYS A 54 4.43 -2.01 1.67
C CYS A 54 4.13 -0.55 2.07
N VAL A 55 3.04 -0.26 2.78
CA VAL A 55 2.72 1.07 3.30
C VAL A 55 2.63 0.96 4.83
N SER A 56 3.35 1.84 5.53
CA SER A 56 3.37 1.83 6.99
C SER A 56 2.03 2.26 7.59
N ASP A 57 1.71 1.79 8.79
CA ASP A 57 0.52 2.22 9.56
C ASP A 57 0.79 3.57 10.27
N SER A 58 1.52 4.46 9.59
CA SER A 58 1.91 5.79 10.06
C SER A 58 0.76 6.80 9.96
N PRO A 59 0.88 8.01 10.53
CA PRO A 59 -0.11 9.05 10.33
C PRO A 59 -0.44 9.22 8.84
N ARG A 60 -1.72 9.42 8.53
CA ARG A 60 -2.25 9.44 7.14
C ARG A 60 -1.39 10.22 6.15
N ALA A 61 -0.81 11.34 6.55
CA ALA A 61 0.05 12.15 5.68
C ALA A 61 1.28 11.39 5.18
N ILE A 62 1.96 10.63 6.06
CA ILE A 62 3.15 9.85 5.75
C ILE A 62 2.76 8.63 4.91
N ALA A 63 1.76 7.86 5.36
CA ALA A 63 1.27 6.69 4.63
C ALA A 63 0.82 7.04 3.19
N VAL A 64 0.17 8.20 2.99
CA VAL A 64 -0.22 8.67 1.65
C VAL A 64 1.00 9.05 0.80
N ALA A 65 2.03 9.66 1.39
CA ALA A 65 3.26 9.99 0.68
C ALA A 65 4.00 8.71 0.23
N GLU A 66 4.16 7.73 1.14
CA GLU A 66 4.73 6.41 0.83
C GLU A 66 3.94 5.72 -0.28
N PHE A 67 2.61 5.67 -0.18
CA PHE A 67 1.76 5.07 -1.20
C PHE A 67 1.94 5.70 -2.60
N ARG A 68 2.03 7.03 -2.67
CA ARG A 68 2.23 7.75 -3.94
C ARG A 68 3.59 7.44 -4.55
N LEU A 69 4.64 7.44 -3.73
CA LEU A 69 6.00 7.08 -4.16
C LEU A 69 6.05 5.63 -4.66
N LEU A 70 5.51 4.69 -3.90
CA LEU A 70 5.52 3.27 -4.26
C LEU A 70 4.78 2.97 -5.56
N THR A 71 3.68 3.68 -5.81
CA THR A 71 2.87 3.45 -7.02
C THR A 71 3.37 4.23 -8.24
N GLY A 72 4.37 5.12 -8.07
CA GLY A 72 4.86 6.03 -9.11
C GLY A 72 3.86 7.14 -9.48
N HIS A 73 2.86 7.38 -8.63
CA HIS A 73 1.94 8.53 -8.71
C HIS A 73 2.45 9.70 -7.87
N ASP A 74 3.76 9.76 -7.68
CA ASP A 74 4.42 10.88 -7.06
C ASP A 74 4.38 12.11 -7.97
N CYS A 75 4.37 13.30 -7.38
CA CYS A 75 4.49 14.55 -8.11
C CYS A 75 5.95 15.02 -8.11
N LEU A 76 6.92 14.11 -8.19
CA LEU A 76 8.32 14.50 -8.21
C LEU A 76 8.71 15.07 -9.57
N GLY A 77 9.85 15.76 -9.61
CA GLY A 77 10.31 16.49 -10.79
C GLY A 77 10.43 15.59 -12.01
N ALA A 78 10.91 14.36 -11.83
CA ALA A 78 10.97 13.35 -12.89
C ALA A 78 9.59 13.05 -13.49
N HIS A 79 8.57 12.85 -12.64
CA HIS A 79 7.21 12.57 -13.07
C HIS A 79 6.59 13.79 -13.75
N LEU A 80 6.70 14.97 -13.14
CA LEU A 80 6.13 16.20 -13.68
C LEU A 80 6.76 16.60 -15.03
N PHE A 81 8.07 16.41 -15.20
CA PHE A 81 8.76 16.68 -16.46
C PHE A 81 8.25 15.78 -17.60
N ARG A 82 7.96 14.50 -17.33
CA ARG A 82 7.36 13.60 -18.34
C ARG A 82 6.00 14.08 -18.85
N PHE A 83 5.26 14.83 -18.05
CA PHE A 83 3.99 15.46 -18.45
C PHE A 83 4.14 16.90 -18.95
N ASN A 84 5.37 17.40 -19.12
CA ASN A 84 5.68 18.78 -19.50
C ASN A 84 5.10 19.83 -18.52
N LEU A 85 4.92 19.45 -17.25
CA LEU A 85 4.43 20.35 -16.20
C LEU A 85 5.57 21.14 -15.53
N THR A 86 6.82 20.71 -15.74
CA THR A 86 8.03 21.41 -15.28
C THR A 86 9.03 21.50 -16.43
N SER A 87 9.94 22.47 -16.35
CA SER A 87 10.98 22.69 -17.36
C SER A 87 12.18 21.75 -17.21
N SER A 88 12.31 21.04 -16.08
CA SER A 88 13.47 20.21 -15.77
C SER A 88 13.09 19.04 -14.85
N PRO A 89 13.63 17.83 -15.07
CA PRO A 89 13.44 16.69 -14.17
C PRO A 89 14.34 16.73 -12.93
N LEU A 90 15.24 17.71 -12.84
CA LEU A 90 16.27 17.77 -11.81
C LEU A 90 15.71 18.13 -10.44
N CYS A 91 16.42 17.71 -9.39
CA CYS A 91 16.11 18.03 -8.01
C CYS A 91 16.10 19.53 -7.78
N ALA A 92 14.96 20.06 -7.37
CA ALA A 92 14.80 21.46 -6.98
C ALA A 92 15.18 21.72 -5.51
N LEU A 93 15.43 20.66 -4.74
CA LEU A 93 15.73 20.75 -3.31
C LEU A 93 17.23 20.86 -3.04
N CYS A 94 18.07 20.25 -3.89
CA CYS A 94 19.52 20.26 -3.72
C CYS A 94 20.24 20.56 -5.04
N ASP A 95 21.47 21.05 -4.93
CA ASP A 95 22.27 21.46 -6.09
C ASP A 95 23.06 20.30 -6.74
N SER A 96 22.65 19.05 -6.52
CA SER A 96 23.39 17.88 -7.01
C SER A 96 23.20 17.60 -8.50
N GLY A 97 22.27 18.30 -9.17
CA GLY A 97 21.92 18.08 -10.58
C GLY A 97 21.41 16.66 -10.87
N GLN A 98 20.92 15.94 -9.86
CA GLN A 98 20.34 14.61 -10.01
C GLN A 98 18.86 14.71 -10.35
N ILE A 99 18.31 13.67 -11.00
CA ILE A 99 16.87 13.58 -11.26
C ILE A 99 16.11 13.49 -9.92
N MET A 100 15.02 14.23 -9.80
CA MET A 100 14.15 14.17 -8.63
C MET A 100 13.21 12.98 -8.74
N ASP A 101 13.69 11.80 -8.35
CA ASP A 101 12.90 10.58 -8.19
C ASP A 101 12.96 10.06 -6.74
N ALA A 102 12.19 9.00 -6.45
CA ALA A 102 12.11 8.45 -5.10
C ALA A 102 13.48 8.02 -4.56
N ALA A 103 14.31 7.39 -5.40
CA ALA A 103 15.63 6.91 -5.02
C ALA A 103 16.59 8.07 -4.67
N HIS A 104 16.49 9.19 -5.38
CA HIS A 104 17.26 10.39 -5.05
C HIS A 104 16.83 10.99 -3.70
N LEU A 105 15.52 11.02 -3.39
CA LEU A 105 15.04 11.59 -2.12
C LEU A 105 15.64 10.91 -0.88
N ASP A 106 15.84 9.59 -0.93
CA ASP A 106 16.44 8.82 0.18
C ASP A 106 17.86 9.27 0.53
N VAL A 107 18.59 9.81 -0.46
CA VAL A 107 19.97 10.26 -0.29
C VAL A 107 20.14 11.77 -0.37
N CYS A 108 19.06 12.51 -0.67
CA CYS A 108 19.06 13.94 -0.92
C CYS A 108 19.58 14.71 0.29
N SER A 109 20.65 15.50 0.09
CA SER A 109 21.29 16.27 1.15
C SER A 109 20.35 17.29 1.80
N ALA A 110 19.45 17.88 1.00
CA ALA A 110 18.49 18.87 1.47
C ALA A 110 17.39 18.29 2.37
N LEU A 111 17.13 16.98 2.30
CA LEU A 111 16.18 16.31 3.20
C LEU A 111 16.87 15.75 4.44
N LYS A 112 18.16 15.40 4.34
CA LYS A 112 18.95 14.95 5.49
C LYS A 112 19.15 16.04 6.56
N SER A 113 19.05 17.31 6.20
CA SER A 113 19.16 18.43 7.15
C SER A 113 17.86 18.76 7.90
N LEU A 114 16.74 18.12 7.54
CA LEU A 114 15.41 18.37 8.15
C LEU A 114 15.02 17.35 9.24
N ASN A 115 15.80 16.27 9.40
CA ASN A 115 15.56 15.20 10.38
C ASN A 115 16.54 15.27 11.55
#